data_AF-A0AAV1M0E8-F1
#
_entry.id   AF-A0AAV1M0E8-F1
#
_cell.length_a   1.000
_cell.length_b   1.000
_cell.length_c   1.000
_cell.angle_alpha   90.00
_cell.angle_beta   90.00
_cell.angle_gamma   90.00
#
_symmetry.space_group_name_H-M   'P 1'
#
loop_
_entity.id
_entity.type
_entity.pdbx_description
1 polymer ?
#
loop_
_entity_poly.entity_id
_entity_poly.type
_entity_poly.pdbx_seq_one_letter_code
_entity_poly.pdbx_strand_id
1 'polypeptide(L)'
;MSNLELEDSENICGGDMKNLIFPNLDVRKYESKVTDKFLLTYQDAREVFLNCQTWLNKAKEYYKLESLASDYIELIQDSSQSYAYLAFFEEDDERRAKMHKRRIDMLEDLIKEINPTYYMQFCRQLWYELGEIYSDILNIKLDKLNKSKEKPTPHSLNKINMLCEKSIENYDHFLDSVKDKNGKMPQKLEYDLIRPVISTYAFIGRNSMKRIAVDKSIQLSNVKKSYDSYQAVVDICKNDEEAAAMMHEEFSLCQEMVNILPIKIKRLENELVS
;
A
#
# COMPACT_ATOMS: atom_id res chain seq x y z
N MET A 1 18.59 1.01 -29.03
CA MET A 1 20.06 0.98 -28.99
C MET A 1 20.56 2.33 -29.46
N SER A 2 21.26 3.07 -28.59
CA SER A 2 21.82 4.38 -28.91
C SER A 2 23.05 4.17 -29.78
N ASN A 3 23.06 4.73 -30.99
CA ASN A 3 24.23 4.77 -31.88
C ASN A 3 25.19 5.87 -31.45
N LEU A 4 25.58 5.88 -30.17
CA LEU A 4 26.63 6.76 -29.70
C LEU A 4 27.97 6.06 -29.98
N GLU A 5 28.58 6.37 -31.11
CA GLU A 5 29.99 6.04 -31.34
C GLU A 5 30.84 7.03 -30.55
N LEU A 6 31.42 6.56 -29.44
CA LEU A 6 32.47 7.29 -28.74
C LEU A 6 33.77 7.03 -29.49
N GLU A 7 34.35 8.08 -30.09
CA GLU A 7 35.70 8.00 -30.62
C GLU A 7 36.68 7.79 -29.46
N ASP A 8 37.14 6.55 -29.28
CA ASP A 8 38.13 6.15 -28.28
C ASP A 8 39.53 6.63 -28.71
N SER A 9 39.68 7.95 -28.74
CA SER A 9 40.91 8.66 -29.09
C SER A 9 41.89 8.77 -27.93
N GLU A 10 41.45 8.42 -26.72
CA GLU A 10 42.27 8.39 -25.52
C GLU A 10 42.49 6.93 -25.13
N ASN A 11 43.76 6.54 -25.02
CA ASN A 11 44.22 5.18 -24.77
C ASN A 11 43.95 4.78 -23.29
N ILE A 12 42.68 4.85 -22.84
CA ILE A 12 42.26 4.65 -21.46
C ILE A 12 42.47 3.17 -21.11
N CYS A 13 43.53 2.89 -20.35
CA CYS A 13 43.84 1.54 -19.92
C CYS A 13 43.09 1.19 -18.64
N GLY A 14 42.97 -0.10 -18.30
CA GLY A 14 42.30 -0.55 -17.08
C GLY A 14 42.93 -0.05 -15.76
N GLY A 15 44.09 0.61 -15.81
CA GLY A 15 44.67 1.36 -14.70
C GLY A 15 44.08 2.76 -14.53
N ASP A 16 43.69 3.42 -15.63
CA ASP A 16 43.12 4.78 -15.63
C ASP A 16 41.70 4.79 -15.06
N MET A 17 40.95 3.71 -15.24
CA MET A 17 39.63 3.52 -14.60
C MET A 17 39.71 3.31 -13.08
N LYS A 18 40.89 2.99 -12.52
CA LYS A 18 41.02 2.73 -11.06
C LYS A 18 41.05 4.00 -10.23
N ASN A 19 41.36 5.15 -10.82
CA ASN A 19 41.48 6.44 -10.14
C ASN A 19 40.77 7.55 -10.92
N LEU A 20 39.49 7.36 -11.26
CA LEU A 20 38.65 8.41 -11.84
C LEU A 20 38.33 9.48 -10.78
N ILE A 21 39.26 10.39 -10.56
CA ILE A 21 39.07 11.57 -9.73
C ILE A 21 38.83 12.75 -10.67
N PHE A 22 37.69 13.42 -10.54
CA PHE A 22 37.34 14.61 -11.32
C PHE A 22 37.44 15.86 -10.42
N PRO A 23 38.65 16.33 -10.06
CA PRO A 23 38.86 17.33 -9.01
C PRO A 23 38.23 18.70 -9.32
N ASN A 24 37.97 18.98 -10.59
CA ASN A 24 37.37 20.24 -11.05
C ASN A 24 35.86 20.12 -11.33
N LEU A 25 35.28 18.91 -11.21
CA LEU A 25 33.86 18.70 -11.42
C LEU A 25 33.09 19.05 -10.14
N ASP A 26 32.57 20.28 -10.08
CA ASP A 26 31.75 20.72 -8.95
C ASP A 26 30.30 20.20 -9.08
N VAL A 27 30.03 19.07 -8.41
CA VAL A 27 28.70 18.45 -8.31
C VAL A 27 27.96 18.80 -7.02
N ARG A 28 28.51 19.68 -6.17
CA ARG A 28 27.93 20.00 -4.85
C ARG A 28 26.48 20.47 -4.94
N LYS A 29 26.12 21.19 -6.01
CA LYS A 29 24.74 21.66 -6.25
C LYS A 29 23.73 20.53 -6.50
N TYR A 30 24.19 19.33 -6.85
CA TYR A 30 23.36 18.14 -7.05
C TYR A 30 23.39 17.27 -5.80
N GLU A 31 24.58 17.01 -5.24
CA GLU A 31 24.77 16.22 -4.02
C GLU A 31 24.08 16.85 -2.80
N SER A 32 24.02 18.19 -2.74
CA SER A 32 23.32 18.87 -1.63
C SER A 32 21.81 18.69 -1.65
N LYS A 33 21.22 18.18 -2.74
CA LYS A 33 19.76 18.01 -2.87
C LYS A 33 19.24 16.68 -2.32
N VAL A 34 20.11 15.69 -2.22
CA VAL A 34 19.83 14.39 -1.61
C VAL A 34 21.06 14.03 -0.77
N THR A 35 20.95 14.22 0.53
CA THR A 35 22.06 13.98 1.46
C THR A 35 22.35 12.48 1.61
N ASP A 36 23.62 12.17 1.86
CA ASP A 36 24.12 10.87 2.29
C ASP A 36 23.83 10.55 3.77
N LYS A 37 23.17 11.46 4.50
CA LYS A 37 22.80 11.33 5.91
C LYS A 37 21.33 10.98 6.09
N PHE A 38 21.02 10.43 7.26
CA PHE A 38 19.63 10.19 7.65
C PHE A 38 18.86 11.51 7.78
N LEU A 39 17.62 11.50 7.30
CA LEU A 39 16.66 12.59 7.49
C LEU A 39 16.02 12.42 8.86
N LEU A 40 16.08 13.46 9.69
CA LEU A 40 15.63 13.39 11.09
C LEU A 40 14.40 14.25 11.36
N THR A 41 14.11 15.22 10.50
CA THR A 41 12.98 16.13 10.65
C THR A 41 12.10 16.17 9.41
N TYR A 42 10.86 16.63 9.58
CA TYR A 42 9.97 16.91 8.46
C TYR A 42 10.59 17.88 7.44
N GLN A 43 11.36 18.87 7.91
CA GLN A 43 11.96 19.86 7.01
C GLN A 43 13.04 19.22 6.12
N ASP A 44 13.89 18.36 6.69
CA ASP A 44 14.89 17.60 5.93
C ASP A 44 14.21 16.69 4.88
N ALA A 45 13.18 15.95 5.32
CA ALA A 45 12.38 15.09 4.45
C ALA A 45 11.69 15.87 3.33
N ARG A 46 11.19 17.06 3.63
CA ARG A 46 10.52 17.93 2.66
C ARG A 46 11.46 18.42 1.57
N GLU A 47 12.71 18.74 1.89
CA GLU A 47 13.70 19.19 0.88
C GLU A 47 14.01 18.07 -0.12
N VAL A 48 14.25 16.86 0.37
CA VAL A 48 14.44 15.68 -0.48
C VAL A 48 13.18 15.39 -1.30
N PHE A 49 12.00 15.41 -0.66
CA PHE A 49 10.72 15.22 -1.35
C PHE A 49 10.53 16.20 -2.52
N LEU A 50 10.80 17.50 -2.32
CA LEU A 50 10.68 18.50 -3.38
C LEU A 50 11.64 18.25 -4.55
N ASN A 51 12.86 17.82 -4.25
CA ASN A 51 13.81 17.42 -5.28
C ASN A 51 13.33 16.17 -6.05
N CYS A 52 12.83 15.14 -5.35
CA CYS A 52 12.21 13.97 -5.98
C CYS A 52 11.06 14.36 -6.90
N GLN A 53 10.14 15.20 -6.43
CA GLN A 53 9.01 15.69 -7.24
C GLN A 53 9.48 16.44 -8.48
N THR A 54 10.56 17.22 -8.39
CA THR A 54 11.13 17.93 -9.55
C THR A 54 11.56 16.94 -10.64
N TRP A 55 12.28 15.88 -10.28
CA TRP A 55 12.76 14.89 -11.24
C TRP A 55 11.66 13.95 -11.74
N LEU A 56 10.73 13.55 -10.88
CA LEU A 56 9.57 12.74 -11.28
C LEU A 56 8.69 13.51 -12.28
N ASN A 57 8.45 14.80 -12.05
CA ASN A 57 7.71 15.63 -12.99
C ASN A 57 8.45 15.79 -14.32
N LYS A 58 9.78 15.94 -14.28
CA LYS A 58 10.59 16.00 -15.50
C LYS A 58 10.56 14.68 -16.26
N ALA A 59 10.63 13.55 -15.58
CA ALA A 59 10.57 12.22 -16.17
C ALA A 59 9.20 11.99 -16.86
N LYS A 60 8.09 12.43 -16.25
CA LYS A 60 6.74 12.37 -16.83
C LYS A 60 6.58 13.19 -18.11
N GLU A 61 7.51 14.10 -18.45
CA GLU A 61 7.51 14.77 -19.75
C GLU A 61 7.93 13.81 -20.89
N TYR A 62 8.77 12.82 -20.58
CA TYR A 62 9.31 11.85 -21.53
C TYR A 62 8.56 10.52 -21.49
N TYR A 63 8.44 9.92 -20.31
CA TYR A 63 7.69 8.69 -20.10
C TYR A 63 6.20 9.02 -20.07
N LYS A 64 5.46 8.51 -21.05
CA LYS A 64 4.02 8.72 -21.21
C LYS A 64 3.30 7.39 -21.20
N LEU A 65 2.06 7.38 -20.74
CA LEU A 65 1.26 6.16 -20.69
C LEU A 65 1.08 5.53 -22.09
N GLU A 66 1.00 6.34 -23.14
CA GLU A 66 0.79 5.89 -24.51
C GLU A 66 2.04 5.30 -25.17
N SER A 67 3.25 5.63 -24.70
CA SER A 67 4.52 5.23 -25.34
C SER A 67 5.36 4.30 -24.47
N LEU A 68 5.47 4.60 -23.17
CA LEU A 68 6.33 3.93 -22.19
C LEU A 68 5.51 3.66 -20.93
N ALA A 69 4.45 2.85 -21.08
CA ALA A 69 3.42 2.65 -20.07
C ALA A 69 3.97 2.11 -18.75
N SER A 70 4.84 1.09 -18.78
CA SER A 70 5.41 0.49 -17.57
C SER A 70 6.23 1.53 -16.79
N ASP A 71 7.14 2.25 -17.46
CA ASP A 71 7.93 3.31 -16.83
C ASP A 71 7.03 4.43 -16.28
N TYR A 72 5.97 4.79 -17.00
CA TYR A 72 5.01 5.78 -16.53
C TYR A 72 4.27 5.32 -15.26
N ILE A 73 3.82 4.07 -15.22
CA ILE A 73 3.18 3.49 -14.03
C ILE A 73 4.12 3.54 -12.83
N GLU A 74 5.38 3.11 -13.00
CA GLU A 74 6.39 3.15 -11.95
C GLU A 74 6.66 4.58 -11.47
N LEU A 75 6.73 5.56 -12.37
CA LEU A 75 6.88 6.98 -11.98
C LEU A 75 5.72 7.51 -11.14
N ILE A 76 4.49 7.03 -11.37
CA ILE A 76 3.34 7.38 -10.53
C ILE A 76 3.43 6.67 -9.17
N GLN A 77 3.84 5.41 -9.13
CA GLN A 77 4.10 4.68 -7.87
C GLN A 77 5.21 5.36 -7.05
N ASP A 78 6.34 5.74 -7.66
CA ASP A 78 7.42 6.50 -7.03
C ASP A 78 6.93 7.85 -6.50
N SER A 79 6.05 8.52 -7.27
CA SER A 79 5.41 9.75 -6.82
C SER A 79 4.57 9.51 -5.57
N SER A 80 3.74 8.47 -5.55
CA SER A 80 2.95 8.07 -4.38
C SER A 80 3.85 7.73 -3.18
N GLN A 81 4.90 6.93 -3.40
CA GLN A 81 5.82 6.50 -2.37
C GLN A 81 6.58 7.67 -1.74
N SER A 82 6.98 8.68 -2.54
CA SER A 82 7.62 9.88 -1.99
C SER A 82 6.70 10.65 -1.02
N TYR A 83 5.38 10.67 -1.27
CA TYR A 83 4.41 11.21 -0.31
C TYR A 83 4.28 10.34 0.93
N ALA A 84 4.39 9.01 0.80
CA ALA A 84 4.40 8.10 1.95
C ALA A 84 5.57 8.38 2.89
N TYR A 85 6.77 8.55 2.32
CA TYR A 85 7.96 8.89 3.09
C TYR A 85 7.86 10.27 3.74
N LEU A 86 7.31 11.28 3.06
CA LEU A 86 7.08 12.59 3.67
C LEU A 86 6.06 12.51 4.81
N ALA A 87 4.97 11.75 4.61
CA ALA A 87 3.91 11.56 5.58
C ALA A 87 4.39 10.92 6.90
N PHE A 88 5.43 10.09 6.85
CA PHE A 88 6.06 9.49 8.03
C PHE A 88 6.61 10.55 9.01
N PHE A 89 7.16 11.66 8.50
CA PHE A 89 7.70 12.75 9.31
C PHE A 89 6.65 13.80 9.72
N GLU A 90 5.41 13.70 9.22
CA GLU A 90 4.37 14.69 9.50
C GLU A 90 3.60 14.34 10.78
N GLU A 91 3.70 15.22 11.77
CA GLU A 91 3.05 15.10 13.07
C GLU A 91 1.58 15.56 13.02
N ASP A 92 1.24 16.49 12.12
CA ASP A 92 -0.14 16.94 11.96
C ASP A 92 -0.99 15.90 11.21
N ASP A 93 -1.89 15.27 11.94
CA ASP A 93 -2.81 14.24 11.43
C ASP A 93 -3.60 14.71 10.19
N GLU A 94 -3.96 15.99 10.08
CA GLU A 94 -4.72 16.48 8.93
C GLU A 94 -3.86 16.64 7.67
N ARG A 95 -2.64 17.16 7.81
CA ARG A 95 -1.64 17.24 6.73
C ARG A 95 -1.23 15.84 6.29
N ARG A 96 -0.98 14.92 7.23
CA ARG A 96 -0.67 13.52 6.91
C ARG A 96 -1.80 12.87 6.11
N ALA A 97 -3.05 13.04 6.55
CA ALA A 97 -4.21 12.55 5.79
C ALA A 97 -4.35 13.18 4.40
N LYS A 98 -3.99 14.45 4.21
CA LYS A 98 -3.98 15.12 2.89
C LYS A 98 -2.89 14.56 1.97
N MET A 99 -1.72 14.21 2.51
CA MET A 99 -0.65 13.54 1.74
C MET A 99 -1.11 12.16 1.27
N HIS A 100 -1.70 11.34 2.14
CA HIS A 100 -2.30 10.06 1.74
C HIS A 100 -3.45 10.24 0.74
N LYS A 101 -4.28 11.29 0.87
CA LYS A 101 -5.33 11.56 -0.12
C LYS A 101 -4.74 11.88 -1.50
N ARG A 102 -3.63 12.62 -1.56
CA ARG A 102 -2.92 12.90 -2.82
C ARG A 102 -2.39 11.62 -3.47
N ARG A 103 -1.91 10.67 -2.67
CA ARG A 103 -1.53 9.32 -3.15
C ARG A 103 -2.73 8.61 -3.76
N ILE A 104 -3.87 8.56 -3.06
CA ILE A 104 -5.11 7.97 -3.58
C ILE A 104 -5.49 8.58 -4.93
N ASP A 105 -5.51 9.91 -5.05
CA ASP A 105 -5.87 10.58 -6.30
C ASP A 105 -4.97 10.10 -7.47
N MET A 106 -3.66 10.04 -7.25
CA MET A 106 -2.70 9.60 -8.27
C MET A 106 -2.93 8.16 -8.71
N LEU A 107 -3.13 7.24 -7.77
CA LEU A 107 -3.26 5.82 -8.07
C LEU A 107 -4.66 5.47 -8.61
N GLU A 108 -5.72 6.09 -8.10
CA GLU A 108 -7.08 5.90 -8.62
C GLU A 108 -7.21 6.45 -10.04
N ASP A 109 -6.52 7.53 -10.40
CA ASP A 109 -6.55 8.04 -11.76
C ASP A 109 -5.77 7.12 -12.70
N LEU A 110 -4.58 6.64 -12.29
CA LEU A 110 -3.81 5.69 -13.07
C LEU A 110 -4.56 4.37 -13.32
N ILE A 111 -5.21 3.81 -12.29
CA ILE A 111 -5.85 2.49 -12.40
C ILE A 111 -7.02 2.47 -13.38
N LYS A 112 -7.65 3.63 -13.64
CA LYS A 112 -8.72 3.79 -14.63
C LYS A 112 -8.19 3.78 -16.07
N GLU A 113 -6.92 4.10 -16.26
CA GLU A 113 -6.31 4.27 -17.58
C GLU A 113 -5.53 3.02 -18.04
N ILE A 114 -5.06 2.19 -17.11
CA ILE A 114 -4.30 0.98 -17.43
C ILE A 114 -5.20 -0.21 -17.78
N ASN A 115 -4.78 -1.03 -18.75
CA ASN A 115 -5.48 -2.26 -19.11
C ASN A 115 -5.01 -3.44 -18.23
N PRO A 116 -5.88 -4.04 -17.39
CA PRO A 116 -5.50 -5.13 -16.50
C PRO A 116 -5.02 -6.38 -17.23
N THR A 117 -5.37 -6.57 -18.50
CA THR A 117 -4.93 -7.73 -19.31
C THR A 117 -3.42 -7.72 -19.53
N TYR A 118 -2.84 -6.54 -19.77
CA TYR A 118 -1.41 -6.39 -20.08
C TYR A 118 -0.59 -6.00 -18.85
N TYR A 119 -1.20 -5.32 -17.88
CA TYR A 119 -0.51 -4.74 -16.73
C TYR A 119 -1.00 -5.29 -15.39
N MET A 120 -1.49 -6.54 -15.36
CA MET A 120 -2.09 -7.15 -14.17
C MET A 120 -1.20 -7.06 -12.92
N GLN A 121 0.12 -7.23 -13.08
CA GLN A 121 1.04 -7.15 -11.95
C GLN A 121 1.10 -5.75 -11.35
N PHE A 122 1.06 -4.72 -12.19
CA PHE A 122 0.94 -3.34 -11.72
C PHE A 122 -0.43 -3.09 -11.09
N CYS A 123 -1.52 -3.57 -11.69
CA CYS A 123 -2.86 -3.44 -11.09
C CYS A 123 -2.89 -4.05 -9.67
N ARG A 124 -2.29 -5.23 -9.48
CA ARG A 124 -2.14 -5.87 -8.17
C ARG A 124 -1.42 -4.99 -7.16
N GLN A 125 -0.26 -4.43 -7.54
CA GLN A 125 0.50 -3.53 -6.68
C GLN A 125 -0.31 -2.28 -6.32
N LEU A 126 -1.00 -1.68 -7.30
CA LEU A 126 -1.81 -0.47 -7.11
C LEU A 126 -3.01 -0.72 -6.19
N TRP A 127 -3.74 -1.83 -6.38
CA TRP A 127 -4.85 -2.22 -5.51
C TRP A 127 -4.38 -2.49 -4.08
N TYR A 128 -3.25 -3.21 -3.93
CA TYR A 128 -2.67 -3.46 -2.62
C TYR A 128 -2.29 -2.14 -1.92
N GLU A 129 -1.57 -1.26 -2.61
CA GLU A 129 -1.14 0.04 -2.08
C GLU A 129 -2.36 0.93 -1.75
N LEU A 130 -3.38 0.99 -2.61
CA LEU A 130 -4.62 1.72 -2.31
C LEU A 130 -5.31 1.17 -1.05
N GLY A 131 -5.36 -0.14 -0.89
CA GLY A 131 -5.87 -0.81 0.32
C GLY A 131 -5.19 -0.32 1.59
N GLU A 132 -3.85 -0.20 1.56
CA GLU A 132 -3.04 0.33 2.65
C GLU A 132 -3.29 1.81 2.89
N ILE A 133 -3.27 2.65 1.84
CA ILE A 133 -3.43 4.10 1.98
C ILE A 133 -4.81 4.45 2.54
N TYR A 134 -5.88 3.78 2.10
CA TYR A 134 -7.21 3.98 2.68
C TYR A 134 -7.24 3.59 4.16
N SER A 135 -6.54 2.51 4.53
CA SER A 135 -6.40 2.06 5.92
C SER A 135 -5.61 3.06 6.78
N ASP A 136 -4.57 3.69 6.24
CA ASP A 136 -3.80 4.74 6.94
C ASP A 136 -4.68 5.94 7.27
N ILE A 137 -5.44 6.45 6.29
CA ILE A 137 -6.38 7.55 6.55
C ILE A 137 -7.47 7.11 7.54
N LEU A 138 -7.98 5.88 7.42
CA LEU A 138 -8.94 5.32 8.38
C LEU A 138 -8.39 5.37 9.80
N ASN A 139 -7.18 4.90 10.03
CA ASN A 139 -6.54 4.90 11.35
C ASN A 139 -6.39 6.32 11.89
N ILE A 140 -5.93 7.28 11.08
CA ILE A 140 -5.84 8.69 11.48
C ILE A 140 -7.22 9.23 11.91
N LYS A 141 -8.29 8.91 11.18
CA LYS A 141 -9.64 9.37 11.53
C LYS A 141 -10.18 8.69 12.79
N LEU A 142 -9.90 7.41 12.99
CA LEU A 142 -10.26 6.69 14.21
C LEU A 142 -9.52 7.23 15.43
N ASP A 143 -8.22 7.50 15.30
CA ASP A 143 -7.43 8.09 16.39
C ASP A 143 -7.94 9.48 16.79
N LYS A 144 -8.26 10.32 15.79
CA LYS A 144 -8.90 11.62 16.04
C LYS A 144 -10.25 11.46 16.73
N LEU A 145 -11.06 10.47 16.33
CA LEU A 145 -12.35 10.20 16.96
C LEU A 145 -12.18 9.74 18.41
N ASN A 146 -11.24 8.83 18.68
CA ASN A 146 -10.97 8.29 20.01
C ASN A 146 -10.39 9.34 20.97
N LYS A 147 -9.62 10.30 20.46
CA LYS A 147 -9.08 11.43 21.25
C LYS A 147 -10.12 12.53 21.50
N SER A 148 -11.18 12.61 20.68
CA SER A 148 -12.21 13.63 20.82
C SER A 148 -13.11 13.34 22.03
N LYS A 149 -13.42 14.39 22.81
CA LYS A 149 -14.44 14.32 23.86
C LYS A 149 -15.86 14.55 23.33
N GLU A 150 -15.96 15.00 22.07
CA GLU A 150 -17.24 15.28 21.44
C GLU A 150 -17.89 13.98 20.95
N LYS A 151 -19.22 13.96 20.93
CA LYS A 151 -19.95 12.84 20.35
C LYS A 151 -19.64 12.74 18.86
N PRO A 152 -19.38 11.52 18.31
CA PRO A 152 -19.16 11.33 16.89
C PRO A 152 -20.30 11.92 16.06
N THR A 153 -19.97 12.73 15.06
CA THR A 153 -20.97 13.25 14.11
C THR A 153 -21.29 12.19 13.05
N PRO A 154 -22.52 12.14 12.51
CA PRO A 154 -22.84 11.23 11.40
C PRO A 154 -21.89 11.36 10.21
N HIS A 155 -21.43 12.58 9.90
CA HIS A 155 -20.45 12.82 8.85
C HIS A 155 -19.11 12.12 9.13
N SER A 156 -18.60 12.20 10.36
CA SER A 156 -17.36 11.52 10.75
C SER A 156 -17.48 9.99 10.68
N LEU A 157 -18.60 9.44 11.11
CA LEU A 157 -18.87 8.00 11.07
C LEU A 157 -19.00 7.49 9.63
N ASN A 158 -19.72 8.22 8.78
CA ASN A 158 -19.84 7.88 7.36
C ASN A 158 -18.48 7.93 6.66
N LYS A 159 -17.63 8.91 6.99
CA LYS A 159 -16.27 8.99 6.44
C LYS A 159 -15.42 7.78 6.86
N ILE A 160 -15.47 7.38 8.12
CA ILE A 160 -14.77 6.18 8.64
C ILE A 160 -15.23 4.93 7.89
N ASN A 161 -16.53 4.72 7.79
CA ASN A 161 -17.08 3.54 7.12
C ASN A 161 -16.72 3.51 5.62
N MET A 162 -16.75 4.66 4.94
CA MET A 162 -16.35 4.75 3.53
C MET A 162 -14.85 4.47 3.32
N LEU A 163 -13.97 4.99 4.18
CA LEU A 163 -12.53 4.69 4.11
C LEU A 163 -12.28 3.18 4.33
N CYS A 164 -12.98 2.59 5.29
CA CYS A 164 -12.89 1.16 5.53
C CYS A 164 -13.38 0.33 4.34
N GLU A 165 -14.50 0.72 3.75
CA GLU A 165 -15.08 0.04 2.59
C GLU A 165 -14.15 0.12 1.39
N LYS A 166 -13.59 1.31 1.11
CA LYS A 166 -12.63 1.50 0.02
C LYS A 166 -11.32 0.74 0.21
N SER A 167 -10.84 0.63 1.46
CA SER A 167 -9.68 -0.22 1.77
C SER A 167 -9.97 -1.69 1.45
N ILE A 168 -11.11 -2.19 1.92
CA ILE A 168 -11.53 -3.58 1.70
C ILE A 168 -11.80 -3.86 0.21
N GLU A 169 -12.44 -2.94 -0.51
CA GLU A 169 -12.75 -3.06 -1.94
C GLU A 169 -11.47 -3.21 -2.79
N ASN A 170 -10.45 -2.39 -2.52
CA ASN A 170 -9.16 -2.51 -3.21
C ASN A 170 -8.44 -3.83 -2.89
N TYR A 171 -8.48 -4.26 -1.63
CA TYR A 171 -7.98 -5.58 -1.25
C TYR A 171 -8.75 -6.74 -1.89
N ASP A 172 -10.08 -6.63 -2.00
CA ASP A 172 -10.92 -7.60 -2.69
C ASP A 172 -10.54 -7.67 -4.19
N HIS A 173 -10.30 -6.53 -4.86
CA HIS A 173 -9.78 -6.51 -6.23
C HIS A 173 -8.43 -7.20 -6.38
N PHE A 174 -7.50 -6.96 -5.44
CA PHE A 174 -6.21 -7.65 -5.42
C PHE A 174 -6.42 -9.18 -5.29
N LEU A 175 -7.20 -9.64 -4.31
CA LEU A 175 -7.44 -11.07 -4.10
C LEU A 175 -8.15 -11.70 -5.31
N ASP A 176 -9.11 -11.01 -5.92
CA ASP A 176 -9.82 -11.48 -7.10
C ASP A 176 -8.90 -11.68 -8.30
N SER A 177 -7.85 -10.85 -8.42
CA SER A 177 -6.84 -11.01 -9.47
C SER A 177 -5.95 -12.24 -9.30
N VAL A 178 -5.88 -12.83 -8.09
CA VAL A 178 -5.06 -14.00 -7.77
C VAL A 178 -5.88 -15.30 -7.89
N LYS A 179 -7.20 -15.21 -7.77
CA LYS A 179 -8.11 -16.36 -7.90
C LYS A 179 -8.04 -16.95 -9.31
N ASP A 180 -8.32 -18.26 -9.38
CA ASP A 180 -8.44 -18.97 -10.64
C ASP A 180 -9.72 -18.57 -11.41
N LYS A 181 -9.89 -19.12 -12.61
CA LYS A 181 -11.08 -18.92 -13.45
C LYS A 181 -12.42 -19.32 -12.81
N ASN A 182 -12.39 -20.08 -11.71
CA ASN A 182 -13.58 -20.48 -10.95
C ASN A 182 -13.80 -19.59 -9.72
N GLY A 183 -13.00 -18.53 -9.54
CA GLY A 183 -13.05 -17.66 -8.38
C GLY A 183 -12.50 -18.31 -7.11
N LYS A 184 -11.63 -19.32 -7.22
CA LYS A 184 -11.00 -19.98 -6.07
C LYS A 184 -9.56 -19.56 -5.92
N MET A 185 -9.14 -19.34 -4.67
CA MET A 185 -7.72 -19.12 -4.38
C MET A 185 -6.91 -20.38 -4.73
N PRO A 186 -5.74 -20.27 -5.38
CA PRO A 186 -4.89 -21.42 -5.67
C PRO A 186 -4.53 -22.17 -4.38
N GLN A 187 -4.49 -23.51 -4.44
CA GLN A 187 -4.12 -24.34 -3.29
C GLN A 187 -2.68 -24.07 -2.82
N LYS A 188 -1.78 -23.80 -3.76
CA LYS A 188 -0.41 -23.38 -3.51
C LYS A 188 -0.20 -22.01 -4.13
N LEU A 189 0.19 -21.04 -3.31
CA LEU A 189 0.53 -19.70 -3.76
C LEU A 189 1.96 -19.69 -4.32
N GLU A 190 2.20 -18.84 -5.30
CA GLU A 190 3.57 -18.50 -5.70
C GLU A 190 4.28 -17.79 -4.55
N TYR A 191 5.59 -18.01 -4.40
CA TYR A 191 6.38 -17.50 -3.28
C TYR A 191 6.16 -15.99 -3.05
N ASP A 192 6.19 -15.21 -4.13
CA ASP A 192 6.05 -13.76 -4.13
C ASP A 192 4.62 -13.30 -3.76
N LEU A 193 3.63 -14.19 -3.86
CA LEU A 193 2.23 -13.92 -3.54
C LEU A 193 1.84 -14.36 -2.12
N ILE A 194 2.62 -15.23 -1.46
CA ILE A 194 2.32 -15.73 -0.10
C ILE A 194 2.08 -14.56 0.86
N ARG A 195 3.08 -13.68 1.01
CA ARG A 195 3.01 -12.54 1.92
C ARG A 195 1.84 -11.60 1.59
N PRO A 196 1.74 -11.03 0.37
CA PRO A 196 0.68 -10.06 0.10
C PRO A 196 -0.72 -10.68 0.21
N VAL A 197 -0.96 -11.93 -0.23
CA VAL A 197 -2.29 -12.57 -0.10
C VAL A 197 -2.68 -12.77 1.37
N ILE A 198 -1.77 -13.32 2.19
CA ILE A 198 -2.05 -13.56 3.61
C ILE A 198 -2.23 -12.25 4.36
N SER A 199 -1.35 -11.27 4.12
CA SER A 199 -1.47 -9.93 4.72
C SER A 199 -2.79 -9.27 4.31
N THR A 200 -3.20 -9.36 3.05
CA THR A 200 -4.48 -8.81 2.58
C THR A 200 -5.68 -9.42 3.31
N TYR A 201 -5.76 -10.75 3.46
CA TYR A 201 -6.83 -11.36 4.25
C TYR A 201 -6.82 -10.87 5.70
N ALA A 202 -5.66 -10.79 6.34
CA ALA A 202 -5.55 -10.25 7.70
C ALA A 202 -5.98 -8.76 7.77
N PHE A 203 -5.62 -7.94 6.77
CA PHE A 203 -6.04 -6.54 6.69
C PHE A 203 -7.55 -6.40 6.51
N ILE A 204 -8.17 -7.18 5.62
CA ILE A 204 -9.63 -7.22 5.47
C ILE A 204 -10.28 -7.61 6.80
N GLY A 205 -9.74 -8.63 7.49
CA GLY A 205 -10.21 -9.06 8.80
C GLY A 205 -10.19 -7.94 9.83
N ARG A 206 -9.06 -7.21 9.93
CA ARG A 206 -8.89 -6.07 10.85
C ARG A 206 -9.81 -4.91 10.48
N ASN A 207 -9.87 -4.54 9.21
CA ASN A 207 -10.65 -3.39 8.76
C ASN A 207 -12.15 -3.64 8.89
N SER A 208 -12.64 -4.86 8.61
CA SER A 208 -14.04 -5.22 8.82
C SER A 208 -14.49 -4.96 10.26
N MET A 209 -13.61 -5.20 11.24
CA MET A 209 -13.88 -4.94 12.66
C MET A 209 -13.87 -3.47 13.06
N LYS A 210 -13.29 -2.58 12.23
CA LYS A 210 -13.26 -1.13 12.45
C LYS A 210 -14.53 -0.42 11.96
N ARG A 211 -15.40 -1.09 11.17
CA ARG A 211 -16.66 -0.49 10.70
C ARG A 211 -17.59 -0.19 11.88
N ILE A 212 -18.09 1.04 11.92
CA ILE A 212 -18.98 1.51 12.97
C ILE A 212 -20.42 1.34 12.49
N ALA A 213 -21.17 0.44 13.12
CA ALA A 213 -22.57 0.19 12.81
C ALA A 213 -23.41 0.16 14.09
N VAL A 214 -24.53 0.88 14.09
CA VAL A 214 -25.53 0.81 15.18
C VAL A 214 -26.42 -0.41 15.01
N ASP A 215 -26.74 -0.74 13.77
CA ASP A 215 -27.56 -1.89 13.42
C ASP A 215 -26.83 -3.21 13.70
N LYS A 216 -27.47 -4.09 14.47
CA LYS A 216 -26.89 -5.38 14.91
C LYS A 216 -26.68 -6.36 13.76
N SER A 217 -27.50 -6.32 12.71
CA SER A 217 -27.35 -7.18 11.53
C SER A 217 -26.10 -6.79 10.75
N ILE A 218 -25.86 -5.48 10.58
CA ILE A 218 -24.62 -4.97 9.98
C ILE A 218 -23.40 -5.31 10.85
N GLN A 219 -23.49 -5.17 12.17
CA GLN A 219 -22.41 -5.59 13.07
C GLN A 219 -22.10 -7.09 12.91
N LEU A 220 -23.13 -7.95 12.88
CA LEU A 220 -22.96 -9.38 12.68
C LEU A 220 -22.27 -9.68 11.33
N SER A 221 -22.71 -9.03 10.25
CA SER A 221 -22.11 -9.17 8.92
C SER A 221 -20.63 -8.78 8.91
N ASN A 222 -20.28 -7.67 9.55
CA ASN A 222 -18.89 -7.22 9.65
C ASN A 222 -18.01 -8.22 10.44
N VAL A 223 -18.55 -8.77 11.54
CA VAL A 223 -17.83 -9.79 12.35
C VAL A 223 -17.68 -11.10 11.57
N LYS A 224 -18.69 -11.52 10.80
CA LYS A 224 -18.61 -12.69 9.92
C LYS A 224 -17.54 -12.50 8.84
N LYS A 225 -17.53 -11.36 8.13
CA LYS A 225 -16.48 -11.04 7.14
C LYS A 225 -15.08 -11.07 7.78
N SER A 226 -14.96 -10.59 9.02
CA SER A 226 -13.70 -10.65 9.76
C SER A 226 -13.26 -12.10 10.04
N TYR A 227 -14.18 -12.93 10.54
CA TYR A 227 -13.93 -14.34 10.79
C TYR A 227 -13.52 -15.07 9.50
N ASP A 228 -14.28 -14.92 8.42
CA ASP A 228 -14.01 -15.59 7.15
C ASP A 228 -12.62 -15.23 6.60
N SER A 229 -12.21 -13.96 6.77
CA SER A 229 -10.90 -13.50 6.33
C SER A 229 -9.75 -14.10 7.15
N TYR A 230 -9.88 -14.15 8.48
CA TYR A 230 -8.87 -14.81 9.33
C TYR A 230 -8.85 -16.32 9.14
N GLN A 231 -10.02 -16.94 8.91
CA GLN A 231 -10.13 -18.35 8.58
C GLN A 231 -9.39 -18.67 7.27
N ALA A 232 -9.50 -17.81 6.25
CA ALA A 232 -8.75 -17.99 5.00
C ALA A 232 -7.23 -18.01 5.23
N VAL A 233 -6.70 -17.14 6.09
CA VAL A 233 -5.27 -17.18 6.48
C VAL A 233 -4.91 -18.51 7.14
N VAL A 234 -5.73 -18.94 8.10
CA VAL A 234 -5.51 -20.21 8.82
C VAL A 234 -5.54 -21.39 7.87
N ASP A 235 -6.46 -21.41 6.92
CA ASP A 235 -6.61 -22.48 5.94
C ASP A 235 -5.44 -22.52 4.96
N ILE A 236 -4.97 -21.37 4.48
CA ILE A 236 -3.78 -21.28 3.61
C ILE A 236 -2.55 -21.84 4.35
N CYS A 237 -2.27 -21.33 5.54
CA CYS A 237 -1.08 -21.74 6.30
C CYS A 237 -1.15 -23.21 6.79
N LYS A 238 -2.34 -23.74 7.08
CA LYS A 238 -2.46 -25.18 7.42
C LYS A 238 -2.22 -26.10 6.24
N ASN A 239 -2.46 -25.63 5.01
CA ASN A 239 -2.29 -26.43 3.80
C ASN A 239 -0.90 -26.24 3.15
N ASP A 240 -0.14 -25.22 3.55
CA ASP A 240 1.18 -24.91 3.00
C ASP A 240 2.17 -24.54 4.13
N GLU A 241 3.10 -25.45 4.41
CA GLU A 241 4.12 -25.28 5.46
C GLU A 241 5.05 -24.10 5.19
N GLU A 242 5.34 -23.80 3.92
CA GLU A 242 6.20 -22.68 3.53
C GLU A 242 5.49 -21.35 3.83
N ALA A 243 4.19 -21.28 3.53
CA ALA A 243 3.36 -20.13 3.88
C ALA A 243 3.25 -19.94 5.40
N ALA A 244 3.04 -21.02 6.15
CA ALA A 244 3.00 -20.99 7.62
C ALA A 244 4.30 -20.49 8.23
N ALA A 245 5.44 -20.93 7.71
CA ALA A 245 6.76 -20.48 8.17
C ALA A 245 7.01 -19.01 7.84
N MET A 246 6.67 -18.58 6.62
CA MET A 246 6.88 -17.20 6.16
C MET A 246 6.01 -16.19 6.93
N MET A 247 4.78 -16.57 7.28
CA MET A 247 3.76 -15.71 7.87
C MET A 247 3.40 -16.13 9.29
N HIS A 248 4.38 -16.59 10.06
CA HIS A 248 4.14 -17.20 11.38
C HIS A 248 3.40 -16.28 12.36
N GLU A 249 3.73 -14.98 12.40
CA GLU A 249 3.09 -14.01 13.29
C GLU A 249 1.62 -13.80 12.90
N GLU A 250 1.36 -13.47 11.64
CA GLU A 250 0.00 -13.30 11.13
C GLU A 250 -0.82 -14.58 11.28
N PHE A 251 -0.23 -15.75 11.02
CA PHE A 251 -0.90 -17.03 11.16
C PHE A 251 -1.31 -17.29 12.61
N SER A 252 -0.40 -17.08 13.57
CA SER A 252 -0.68 -17.25 15.00
C SER A 252 -1.82 -16.32 15.45
N LEU A 253 -1.72 -15.04 15.09
CA LEU A 253 -2.74 -14.04 15.44
C LEU A 253 -4.11 -14.38 14.83
N CYS A 254 -4.15 -14.78 13.54
CA CYS A 254 -5.40 -15.15 12.90
C CYS A 254 -6.02 -16.41 13.51
N GLN A 255 -5.21 -17.37 13.96
CA GLN A 255 -5.69 -18.57 14.66
C GLN A 255 -6.37 -18.23 15.99
N GLU A 256 -5.79 -17.31 16.77
CA GLU A 256 -6.45 -16.79 17.98
C GLU A 256 -7.78 -16.11 17.66
N MET A 257 -7.81 -15.27 16.63
CA MET A 257 -9.04 -14.57 16.23
C MET A 257 -10.14 -15.53 15.77
N VAL A 258 -9.80 -16.59 15.02
CA VAL A 258 -10.73 -17.65 14.60
C VAL A 258 -11.34 -18.38 15.80
N ASN A 259 -10.61 -18.54 16.90
CA ASN A 259 -11.14 -19.16 18.11
C ASN A 259 -12.08 -18.22 18.90
N ILE A 260 -11.83 -16.90 18.84
CA ILE A 260 -12.55 -15.90 19.64
C ILE A 260 -13.84 -15.42 18.94
N LEU A 261 -13.77 -15.11 17.64
CA LEU A 261 -14.86 -14.46 16.91
C LEU A 261 -16.18 -15.27 16.86
N PRO A 262 -16.20 -16.62 16.80
CA PRO A 262 -17.44 -17.39 16.87
C PRO A 262 -18.29 -17.11 18.11
N ILE A 263 -17.65 -16.82 19.25
CA ILE A 263 -18.35 -16.46 20.49
C ILE A 263 -19.09 -15.13 20.30
N LYS A 264 -18.43 -14.15 19.68
CA LYS A 264 -19.03 -12.83 19.38
C LYS A 264 -20.16 -12.95 18.34
N ILE A 265 -19.99 -13.78 17.32
CA ILE A 265 -21.01 -14.08 16.30
C ILE A 265 -22.27 -14.63 16.96
N LYS A 266 -22.13 -15.70 17.77
CA LYS A 266 -23.25 -16.34 18.45
C LYS A 266 -23.99 -15.38 19.38
N ARG A 267 -23.25 -14.51 20.08
CA ARG A 267 -23.85 -13.47 20.94
C ARG A 267 -24.73 -12.52 20.13
N LEU A 268 -24.22 -11.99 19.01
CA LEU A 268 -24.95 -11.07 18.14
C LEU A 268 -26.16 -11.74 17.47
N GLU A 269 -26.05 -13.02 17.10
CA GLU A 269 -27.17 -13.80 16.55
C GLU A 269 -28.31 -13.95 17.57
N ASN A 270 -27.99 -14.31 18.81
CA ASN A 270 -29.00 -14.40 19.87
C ASN A 270 -29.70 -13.05 20.12
N GLU A 271 -28.93 -11.97 20.11
CA GLU A 271 -29.41 -10.59 20.29
C GLU A 271 -30.30 -10.06 19.16
N LEU A 272 -30.33 -10.73 18.00
CA LEU A 272 -31.20 -10.42 16.86
C LEU A 272 -32.51 -11.23 16.87
N VAL A 273 -32.52 -12.36 17.57
CA VAL A 273 -33.71 -13.24 17.72
C VAL A 273 -34.55 -12.84 18.94
N SER A 274 -33.93 -12.18 19.92
CA SER A 274 -34.58 -11.60 21.11
C SER A 274 -35.20 -10.23 20.85
#